data_AF-A0A804RCC9-F1
#
_entry.id   AF-A0A804RCC9-F1
#
_cell.length_a   1.000
_cell.length_b   1.000
_cell.length_c   1.000
_cell.angle_alpha   90.00
_cell.angle_beta   90.00
_cell.angle_gamma   90.00
#
_symmetry.space_group_name_H-M   'P 1'
#
loop_
_entity.id
_entity.type
_entity.pdbx_description
1 polymer ?
#
loop_
_entity_poly.entity_id
_entity_poly.type
_entity_poly.pdbx_seq_one_letter_code
_entity_poly.pdbx_strand_id
1 'polypeptide(L)'
;MEQCVARLDVAMFNAILRESASEIPTDPISDPIVNPKVLPIPAGDLSFGSGAQLKNSIGNWSRWLTDKLGIDHDDSEDIGDVEDERRAAAETKSFQLLNELSDLLMLPKDMLLEKSIRKEVSVCA
;
A
#
# COMPACT_ATOMS: atom_id res chain seq x y z
N MET A 1 -17.99 1.76 1.70
CA MET A 1 -16.92 0.87 2.21
C MET A 1 -15.56 1.31 1.71
N GLU A 2 -15.46 1.67 0.43
CA GLU A 2 -14.27 2.24 -0.19
C GLU A 2 -13.65 3.39 0.61
N GLN A 3 -14.45 4.32 1.13
CA GLN A 3 -13.95 5.41 1.99
C GLN A 3 -13.25 4.91 3.26
N CYS A 4 -13.68 3.78 3.84
CA CYS A 4 -13.01 3.19 5.00
C CYS A 4 -11.66 2.60 4.61
N VAL A 5 -11.58 1.93 3.45
CA VAL A 5 -10.33 1.37 2.91
C VAL A 5 -9.34 2.49 2.58
N ALA A 6 -9.79 3.57 1.93
CA ALA A 6 -8.95 4.73 1.62
C ALA A 6 -8.41 5.42 2.89
N ARG A 7 -9.23 5.55 3.94
CA ARG A 7 -8.77 6.10 5.23
C ARG A 7 -7.79 5.16 5.93
N LEU A 8 -8.00 3.85 5.81
CA LEU A 8 -7.09 2.85 6.39
C LEU A 8 -5.74 2.85 5.67
N ASP A 9 -5.73 2.98 4.35
CA ASP A 9 -4.54 3.10 3.51
C ASP A 9 -3.66 4.27 3.96
N VAL A 10 -4.24 5.48 4.06
CA VAL A 10 -3.55 6.68 4.56
C VAL A 10 -3.04 6.49 6.00
N ALA A 11 -3.88 5.93 6.89
CA ALA A 11 -3.51 5.74 8.29
C ALA A 11 -2.34 4.75 8.46
N MET A 12 -2.36 3.63 7.74
CA MET A 12 -1.28 2.64 7.76
C MET A 12 -0.01 3.18 7.13
N PHE A 13 -0.12 3.90 6.01
CA PHE A 13 1.00 4.56 5.36
C PHE A 13 1.72 5.51 6.33
N ASN A 14 0.97 6.41 6.98
CA ASN A 14 1.53 7.34 7.97
C ASN A 14 2.19 6.60 9.15
N ALA A 15 1.53 5.57 9.67
CA ALA A 15 2.04 4.81 10.81
C ALA A 15 3.30 3.99 10.48
N ILE A 16 3.45 3.50 9.25
CA ILE A 16 4.66 2.79 8.78
C ILE A 16 5.86 3.74 8.68
N LEU A 17 5.63 4.98 8.25
CA LEU A 17 6.68 5.98 8.05
C LEU A 17 7.23 6.62 9.33
N ARG A 18 6.68 6.29 10.49
CA ARG A 18 7.23 6.74 11.79
C ARG A 18 8.65 6.21 11.99
N GLU A 19 9.50 6.99 12.65
CA GLU A 19 10.91 6.62 12.91
C GLU A 19 11.01 5.40 13.84
N SER A 20 10.00 5.21 14.71
CA SER A 20 9.96 4.08 15.63
C SER A 20 8.54 3.66 16.00
N ALA A 21 8.39 2.42 16.46
CA ALA A 21 7.13 1.90 17.00
C ALA A 21 6.63 2.66 18.26
N SER A 22 7.51 3.39 18.94
CA SER A 22 7.17 4.21 20.12
C SER A 22 6.72 5.63 19.77
N GLU A 23 6.88 6.05 18.52
CA GLU A 23 6.48 7.38 18.10
C GLU A 23 4.95 7.48 18.07
N ILE A 24 4.44 8.50 18.77
CA ILE A 24 3.02 8.80 18.89
C ILE A 24 2.61 9.60 17.65
N PRO A 25 1.43 9.32 17.05
CA PRO A 25 0.92 10.15 15.97
C PRO A 25 0.86 11.61 16.41
N THR A 26 1.51 12.49 15.65
CA THR A 26 1.47 13.94 15.93
C THR A 26 0.06 14.49 15.74
N ASP A 27 -0.72 13.88 14.84
CA ASP A 27 -2.12 14.21 14.62
C ASP A 27 -2.99 12.93 14.66
N PRO A 28 -3.76 12.70 15.74
CA PRO A 28 -4.66 11.56 15.86
C PRO A 28 -5.77 11.51 14.79
N ILE A 29 -6.09 12.63 14.13
CA ILE A 29 -7.10 12.67 13.05
C ILE A 29 -6.51 12.06 11.78
N SER A 30 -5.30 12.46 11.41
CA SER A 30 -4.60 11.99 10.20
C SER A 30 -3.88 10.66 10.40
N ASP A 31 -3.56 10.31 11.65
CA ASP A 31 -2.83 9.10 12.00
C ASP A 31 -3.48 8.37 13.21
N PRO A 32 -4.63 7.72 12.97
CA PRO A 32 -5.41 7.09 14.04
C PRO A 32 -4.78 5.79 14.59
N ILE A 33 -3.68 5.28 14.02
CA ILE A 33 -3.08 4.00 14.41
C ILE A 33 -2.14 4.18 15.59
N VAL A 34 -2.65 4.05 16.81
CA VAL A 34 -1.82 4.20 18.03
C VAL A 34 -1.00 2.94 18.35
N ASN A 35 -1.51 1.76 17.99
CA ASN A 35 -0.85 0.50 18.28
C ASN A 35 -0.03 -0.01 17.07
N PRO A 36 1.30 0.04 17.08
CA PRO A 36 2.13 -0.37 15.95
C PRO A 36 2.00 -1.87 15.62
N LYS A 37 1.49 -2.71 16.54
CA LYS A 37 1.30 -4.15 16.30
C LYS A 37 0.21 -4.49 15.28
N VAL A 38 -0.62 -3.52 14.90
CA VAL A 38 -1.64 -3.72 13.86
C VAL A 38 -1.08 -3.56 12.45
N LEU A 39 0.15 -3.05 12.33
CA LEU A 39 0.79 -2.84 11.04
C LEU A 39 1.31 -4.17 10.46
N PRO A 40 1.28 -4.32 9.13
CA PRO A 40 1.79 -5.52 8.46
C PRO A 40 3.31 -5.64 8.56
N ILE A 41 4.01 -4.52 8.81
CA ILE A 41 5.45 -4.41 8.99
C ILE A 41 5.77 -3.49 10.17
N PRO A 42 6.95 -3.62 10.82
CA PRO A 42 7.35 -2.71 11.89
C PRO A 42 7.47 -1.27 11.39
N ALA A 43 6.98 -0.31 12.18
CA ALA A 43 7.19 1.11 11.89
C ALA A 43 8.69 1.45 11.82
N GLY A 44 9.08 2.21 10.80
CA GLY A 44 10.47 2.61 10.54
C GLY A 44 11.33 1.54 9.85
N ASP A 45 10.84 0.30 9.71
CA ASP A 45 11.57 -0.76 9.01
C ASP A 45 11.30 -0.70 7.50
N LEU A 46 12.02 0.20 6.82
CA LEU A 46 11.94 0.47 5.39
C LEU A 46 12.96 -0.37 4.60
N SER A 47 12.97 -1.68 4.83
CA SER A 47 13.84 -2.62 4.14
C SER A 47 13.16 -3.26 2.91
N PHE A 48 13.96 -3.85 2.00
CA PHE A 48 13.43 -4.62 0.87
C PHE A 48 12.54 -5.79 1.35
N GLY A 49 12.93 -6.46 2.43
CA GLY A 49 12.15 -7.55 3.01
C GLY A 49 10.80 -7.07 3.54
N SER A 50 10.78 -5.87 4.14
CA SER A 50 9.57 -5.22 4.63
C SER A 50 8.66 -4.79 3.47
N GLY A 51 9.23 -4.30 2.36
CA GLY A 51 8.50 -4.07 1.11
C GLY A 51 7.80 -5.32 0.59
N ALA A 52 8.50 -6.45 0.52
CA ALA A 52 7.92 -7.73 0.09
C ALA A 52 6.82 -8.23 1.06
N GLN A 53 7.02 -8.10 2.37
CA GLN A 53 6.02 -8.45 3.38
C GLN A 53 4.77 -7.56 3.28
N LEU A 54 4.96 -6.26 3.02
CA LEU A 54 3.86 -5.32 2.80
C LEU A 54 3.07 -5.68 1.55
N LYS A 55 3.75 -5.90 0.42
CA LYS A 55 3.13 -6.33 -0.86
C LYS A 55 2.26 -7.58 -0.68
N ASN A 56 2.77 -8.59 0.01
CA ASN A 56 2.03 -9.83 0.30
C ASN A 56 0.80 -9.58 1.19
N SER A 57 0.91 -8.70 2.18
CA SER A 57 -0.19 -8.36 3.08
C SER A 57 -1.32 -7.64 2.33
N ILE A 58 -0.96 -6.70 1.44
CA ILE A 58 -1.90 -5.98 0.58
C ILE A 58 -2.65 -6.96 -0.34
N GLY A 59 -1.93 -7.86 -1.05
CA GLY A 59 -2.59 -8.85 -1.92
C GLY A 59 -3.60 -9.72 -1.17
N ASN A 60 -3.25 -10.17 0.04
CA ASN A 60 -4.17 -10.92 0.90
C ASN A 60 -5.40 -10.10 1.32
N TRP A 61 -5.22 -8.82 1.68
CA TRP A 61 -6.33 -7.95 2.05
C TRP A 61 -7.22 -7.60 0.87
N SER A 62 -6.64 -7.26 -0.28
CA SER A 62 -7.39 -6.98 -1.51
C SER A 62 -8.24 -8.18 -1.90
N ARG A 63 -7.66 -9.40 -1.88
CA ARG A 63 -8.42 -10.63 -2.12
C ARG A 63 -9.54 -10.83 -1.08
N TRP A 64 -9.25 -10.62 0.21
CA TRP A 64 -10.24 -10.76 1.26
C TRP A 64 -11.39 -9.76 1.12
N LEU A 65 -11.10 -8.52 0.74
CA LEU A 65 -12.08 -7.46 0.49
C LEU A 65 -12.99 -7.83 -0.69
N THR A 66 -12.42 -8.31 -1.80
CA THR A 66 -13.20 -8.80 -2.94
C THR A 66 -14.07 -10.00 -2.54
N ASP A 67 -13.49 -11.02 -1.89
CA ASP A 67 -14.18 -12.26 -1.52
C ASP A 67 -15.31 -12.06 -0.48
N LYS A 68 -15.17 -11.11 0.45
CA LYS A 68 -16.12 -10.93 1.57
C LYS A 68 -17.11 -9.81 1.35
N LEU A 69 -16.69 -8.75 0.70
CA LEU A 69 -17.46 -7.51 0.66
C LEU A 69 -18.02 -7.23 -0.73
N GLY A 70 -17.66 -8.05 -1.72
CA GLY A 70 -18.06 -7.81 -3.10
C GLY A 70 -17.63 -6.43 -3.56
N ILE A 71 -16.49 -5.92 -3.05
CA ILE A 71 -15.81 -4.78 -3.67
C ILE A 71 -15.20 -5.34 -4.96
N ASP A 72 -16.07 -5.60 -5.91
CA ASP A 72 -15.77 -5.84 -7.31
C ASP A 72 -16.08 -4.52 -8.00
N HIS A 73 -15.03 -3.81 -8.42
CA HIS A 73 -15.16 -2.44 -8.92
C HIS A 73 -15.36 -2.44 -10.45
N ASP A 74 -16.09 -3.44 -10.96
CA ASP A 74 -16.42 -3.59 -12.38
C ASP A 74 -17.79 -2.97 -12.70
N ASP A 75 -17.88 -1.65 -12.53
CA ASP A 75 -18.94 -0.83 -13.14
C ASP A 75 -18.41 -0.19 -14.44
N SER A 76 -17.72 -0.97 -15.28
CA SER A 76 -17.40 -0.56 -16.65
C SER A 76 -17.66 -1.69 -17.63
N GLU A 77 -18.73 -1.49 -18.41
CA GLU A 77 -19.11 -2.29 -19.56
C GLU A 77 -17.94 -2.47 -20.56
N ASP A 78 -18.00 -3.58 -21.29
CA ASP A 78 -17.50 -3.75 -22.66
C ASP A 78 -16.10 -4.39 -22.88
N ILE A 79 -16.17 -5.63 -23.39
CA ILE A 79 -15.30 -6.31 -24.37
C ILE A 79 -13.84 -6.59 -23.99
N GLY A 80 -13.54 -7.88 -23.80
CA GLY A 80 -12.24 -8.44 -24.20
C GLY A 80 -11.61 -9.37 -23.17
N ASP A 81 -11.47 -10.61 -23.57
CA ASP A 81 -10.83 -11.75 -22.91
C ASP A 81 -9.36 -11.44 -22.51
N VAL A 82 -9.14 -10.88 -21.31
CA VAL A 82 -7.81 -10.70 -20.69
C VAL A 82 -7.92 -10.93 -19.17
N GLU A 83 -8.17 -12.17 -18.75
CA GLU A 83 -8.47 -12.50 -17.35
C GLU A 83 -7.27 -12.37 -16.37
N ASP A 84 -6.03 -12.30 -16.85
CA ASP A 84 -4.84 -12.27 -15.97
C ASP A 84 -4.36 -10.85 -15.59
N GLU A 85 -4.42 -9.87 -16.50
CA GLU A 85 -4.00 -8.50 -16.20
C GLU A 85 -5.05 -7.74 -15.35
N ARG A 86 -6.34 -8.07 -15.53
CA ARG A 86 -7.44 -7.42 -14.81
C ARG A 86 -7.45 -7.76 -13.32
N ARG A 87 -6.96 -8.94 -12.93
CA ARG A 87 -6.80 -9.30 -11.50
C ARG A 87 -5.71 -8.48 -10.83
N ALA A 88 -4.57 -8.31 -11.50
CA ALA A 88 -3.50 -7.44 -10.99
C ALA A 88 -3.97 -5.98 -10.91
N ALA A 89 -4.74 -5.49 -11.88
CA ALA A 89 -5.31 -4.14 -11.84
C ALA A 89 -6.41 -4.00 -10.77
N ALA A 90 -7.24 -5.02 -10.52
CA ALA A 90 -8.24 -4.99 -9.45
C ALA A 90 -7.59 -4.94 -8.05
N GLU A 91 -6.44 -5.58 -7.87
CA GLU A 91 -5.64 -5.48 -6.65
C GLU A 91 -5.11 -4.06 -6.38
N THR A 92 -5.00 -3.21 -7.41
CA THR A 92 -4.42 -1.84 -7.31
C THR A 92 -5.40 -0.76 -6.86
N LYS A 93 -6.72 -0.98 -6.87
CA LYS A 93 -7.67 0.08 -6.43
C LYS A 93 -7.76 0.19 -4.90
N SER A 94 -7.54 -0.90 -4.18
CA SER A 94 -7.43 -0.89 -2.72
C SER A 94 -5.97 -0.73 -2.31
N PHE A 95 -5.71 0.07 -1.28
CA PHE A 95 -4.38 0.25 -0.72
C PHE A 95 -3.35 0.81 -1.73
N GLN A 96 -3.70 1.88 -2.44
CA GLN A 96 -2.84 2.52 -3.46
C GLN A 96 -1.52 2.98 -2.84
N LEU A 97 -1.59 3.74 -1.73
CA LEU A 97 -0.40 4.30 -1.08
C LEU A 97 0.51 3.20 -0.52
N LEU A 98 -0.08 2.17 0.08
CA LEU A 98 0.70 1.04 0.58
C LEU A 98 1.32 0.21 -0.56
N ASN A 99 0.64 0.08 -1.70
CA ASN A 99 1.20 -0.60 -2.89
C ASN A 99 2.39 0.18 -3.44
N GLU A 100 2.25 1.48 -3.64
CA GLU A 100 3.31 2.39 -4.08
C GLU A 100 4.50 2.37 -3.12
N LEU A 101 4.23 2.41 -1.81
CA LEU A 101 5.27 2.25 -0.79
C LEU A 101 5.97 0.89 -0.89
N SER A 102 5.22 -0.20 -1.06
CA SER A 102 5.81 -1.54 -1.18
C SER A 102 6.71 -1.65 -2.41
N ASP A 103 6.30 -1.08 -3.54
CA ASP A 103 7.09 -1.06 -4.77
C ASP A 103 8.35 -0.21 -4.60
N LEU A 104 8.23 0.96 -3.97
CA LEU A 104 9.37 1.82 -3.63
C LEU A 104 10.38 1.09 -2.74
N LEU A 105 9.93 0.35 -1.73
CA LEU A 105 10.79 -0.43 -0.83
C LEU A 105 11.48 -1.61 -1.53
N MET A 106 10.85 -2.14 -2.58
CA MET A 106 11.37 -3.26 -3.36
C MET A 106 12.30 -2.82 -4.50
N LEU A 107 12.55 -1.52 -4.67
CA LEU A 107 13.54 -1.06 -5.63
C LEU A 107 14.98 -1.31 -5.15
N PRO A 108 15.90 -1.67 -6.07
CA PRO A 108 17.33 -1.69 -5.75
C PRO A 108 17.75 -0.32 -5.23
N LYS A 109 18.34 -0.27 -4.02
CA LYS A 109 18.72 1.01 -3.38
C LYS A 109 19.67 1.85 -4.25
N ASP A 110 20.46 1.20 -5.10
CA ASP A 110 21.35 1.87 -6.05
C ASP A 110 20.58 2.70 -7.09
N MET A 111 19.37 2.29 -7.48
CA MET A 111 18.50 3.07 -8.36
C MET A 111 18.04 4.37 -7.70
N LEU A 112 17.91 4.42 -6.36
CA LEU A 112 17.53 5.63 -5.64
C LEU A 112 18.70 6.65 -5.52
N LEU A 113 19.93 6.22 -5.79
CA LEU A 113 21.11 7.10 -5.80
C LEU A 113 21.14 7.99 -7.03
N GLU A 114 20.61 7.52 -8.16
CA GLU A 114 20.49 8.33 -9.38
C GLU A 114 19.34 9.33 -9.25
N LYS A 115 19.69 10.63 -9.29
CA LYS A 115 18.72 11.73 -9.15
C LYS A 115 17.62 11.69 -10.21
N SER A 116 17.92 11.20 -11.42
CA SER A 116 16.97 11.06 -12.52
C SER A 116 15.90 10.02 -12.17
N ILE A 117 16.34 8.83 -11.73
CA ILE A 117 15.45 7.72 -11.37
C ILE A 117 14.62 8.08 -10.13
N ARG A 118 15.20 8.76 -9.13
CA ARG A 118 14.47 9.20 -7.93
C ARG A 118 13.25 10.07 -8.26
N LYS A 119 13.32 10.91 -9.30
CA LYS A 119 12.17 11.75 -9.69
C LYS A 119 11.08 10.94 -10.38
N GLU A 120 11.44 9.99 -11.22
CA GLU A 120 10.45 9.17 -11.93
C GLU A 120 9.73 8.23 -10.96
N VAL A 121 10.48 7.65 -10.03
CA VAL A 121 9.96 6.71 -9.05
C VAL A 121 9.07 7.40 -8.01
N SER A 122 9.46 8.56 -7.47
CA SER A 122 8.66 9.28 -6.44
C SER A 122 7.55 10.17 -7.00
N VAL A 123 7.39 10.27 -8.31
CA VAL A 123 6.27 11.00 -8.96
C VAL A 123 5.19 10.03 -9.46
N CYS A 124 5.56 8.76 -9.66
CA CYS A 124 4.66 7.67 -10.04
C CYS A 124 4.30 6.74 -8.87
N ALA A 125 4.73 7.07 -7.67
CA ALA A 125 4.39 6.46 -6.38
C ALA A 125 3.91 7.57 -5.44
#